data_AF-A0A087CTC4-F1
#
_entry.id   AF-A0A087CTC4-F1
#
_cell.length_a   1.000
_cell.length_b   1.000
_cell.length_c   1.000
_cell.angle_alpha   90.00
_cell.angle_beta   90.00
_cell.angle_gamma   90.00
#
_symmetry.space_group_name_H-M   'P 1'
#
loop_
_entity.id
_entity.type
_entity.pdbx_description
1 polymer ?
#
loop_
_entity_poly.entity_id
_entity_poly.type
_entity_poly.pdbx_seq_one_letter_code
_entity_poly.pdbx_strand_id
1 'polypeptide(L)'
;MYVASPEQLKRLTGYRLHRGALAAMRRWPLPGVEEVCRNARRIAVMENIVDHTNVGALMRSAAALGVDAVLVTPSCGDPLYRRAARVSMGTVFQIPWTRIGGDNTHYWPVEGLAELNRLGFTTAAMALEDDSISLDELVRRLDNGADAPDHIEKLALIFGTEGDGLSHRTIAHADLTVRIPMSHGVDSLNVAASSAVAFYSTRVH
;
A
#
# COMPACT_ATOMS: atom_id res chain seq x y z
N MET A 1 -17.28 -29.39 5.98
CA MET A 1 -16.45 -29.12 7.17
C MET A 1 -15.77 -30.42 7.55
N TYR A 2 -14.45 -30.42 7.74
CA TYR A 2 -13.70 -31.59 8.18
C TYR A 2 -13.13 -31.33 9.57
N VAL A 3 -13.15 -32.34 10.46
CA VAL A 3 -12.56 -32.27 11.79
C VAL A 3 -11.29 -33.11 11.79
N ALA A 4 -10.22 -32.58 12.37
CA ALA A 4 -8.92 -33.24 12.43
C ALA A 4 -8.27 -32.99 13.79
N SER A 5 -7.44 -33.92 14.26
CA SER A 5 -6.67 -33.78 15.49
C SER A 5 -5.63 -32.65 15.37
N PRO A 6 -5.16 -32.07 16.49
CA PRO A 6 -4.06 -31.09 16.47
C PRO A 6 -2.80 -31.58 15.75
N GLU A 7 -2.47 -32.88 15.85
CA GLU A 7 -1.35 -33.51 15.17
C GLU A 7 -1.57 -33.57 13.66
N GLN A 8 -2.78 -33.94 13.22
CA GLN A 8 -3.14 -33.94 11.79
C GLN A 8 -3.04 -32.53 11.20
N LEU A 9 -3.57 -31.51 11.90
CA LEU A 9 -3.47 -30.12 11.47
C LEU A 9 -2.02 -29.63 11.43
N LYS A 10 -1.20 -29.98 12.43
CA LYS A 10 0.23 -29.62 12.47
C LYS A 10 1.00 -30.23 11.30
N ARG A 11 0.70 -31.48 10.90
CA ARG A 11 1.30 -32.10 9.71
C ARG A 11 0.90 -31.40 8.43
N LEU A 12 -0.36 -30.95 8.32
CA LEU A 12 -0.87 -30.26 7.13
C LEU A 12 -0.26 -28.87 6.95
N THR A 13 -0.07 -28.11 8.03
CA THR A 13 0.42 -26.73 7.94
C THR A 13 1.91 -26.57 8.16
N GLY A 14 2.58 -27.58 8.72
CA GLY A 14 3.98 -27.52 9.13
C GLY A 14 4.24 -26.75 10.42
N TYR A 15 3.20 -26.32 11.15
CA TYR A 15 3.33 -25.61 12.44
C TYR A 15 2.10 -25.80 13.32
N ARG A 16 2.20 -25.48 14.61
CA ARG A 16 1.07 -25.62 15.54
C ARG A 16 0.03 -24.51 15.28
N LEU A 17 -1.21 -24.89 14.98
CA LEU A 17 -2.33 -23.97 14.98
C LEU A 17 -2.76 -23.63 16.41
N HIS A 18 -2.86 -22.34 16.71
CA HIS A 18 -3.28 -21.86 18.03
C HIS A 18 -4.80 -21.73 18.17
N ARG A 19 -5.56 -21.65 17.06
CA ARG A 19 -7.02 -21.38 17.08
C ARG A 19 -7.86 -22.43 16.34
N GLY A 20 -7.29 -23.58 16.01
CA GLY A 20 -8.02 -24.81 15.63
C GLY A 20 -8.75 -24.85 14.29
N ALA A 21 -8.82 -23.76 13.53
CA ALA A 21 -9.53 -23.71 12.24
C ALA A 21 -8.59 -23.37 11.07
N LEU A 22 -8.84 -24.01 9.92
CA LEU A 22 -8.19 -23.76 8.64
C LEU A 22 -9.24 -23.72 7.53
N ALA A 23 -8.96 -22.91 6.51
CA ALA A 23 -9.74 -22.89 5.28
C ALA A 23 -8.78 -23.02 4.10
N ALA A 24 -9.12 -23.90 3.16
CA ALA A 24 -8.53 -23.89 1.83
C ALA A 24 -9.47 -23.07 0.93
N MET A 25 -8.93 -22.06 0.26
CA MET A 25 -9.68 -21.16 -0.60
C MET A 25 -9.06 -21.14 -1.99
N ARG A 26 -9.89 -21.01 -3.02
CA ARG A 26 -9.40 -20.74 -4.37
C ARG A 26 -9.01 -19.27 -4.46
N ARG A 27 -7.79 -18.99 -4.91
CA ARG A 27 -7.36 -17.62 -5.21
C ARG A 27 -8.19 -17.07 -6.38
N TRP A 28 -8.80 -15.91 -6.19
CA TRP A 28 -9.56 -15.24 -7.25
C TRP A 28 -8.60 -14.57 -8.23
N PRO A 29 -8.96 -14.48 -9.52
CA PRO A 29 -8.27 -13.58 -10.44
C PRO A 29 -8.29 -12.17 -9.86
N LEU A 30 -7.13 -11.49 -9.90
CA LEU A 30 -7.08 -10.10 -9.46
C LEU A 30 -7.78 -9.22 -10.51
N PRO A 31 -8.68 -8.31 -10.09
CA PRO A 31 -9.28 -7.33 -11.00
C PRO A 31 -8.22 -6.39 -11.60
N GLY A 32 -8.55 -5.73 -12.71
CA GLY A 32 -7.66 -4.73 -13.32
C GLY A 32 -7.48 -3.48 -12.44
N VAL A 33 -6.42 -2.71 -12.67
CA VAL A 33 -6.14 -1.46 -11.93
C VAL A 33 -7.31 -0.47 -12.05
N GLU A 34 -7.83 -0.27 -13.26
CA GLU A 34 -8.99 0.60 -13.50
C GLU A 34 -10.24 0.16 -12.72
N GLU A 35 -10.49 -1.15 -12.61
CA GLU A 35 -11.64 -1.68 -11.88
C GLU A 35 -11.50 -1.43 -10.38
N VAL A 36 -10.32 -1.72 -9.81
CA VAL A 36 -10.02 -1.46 -8.40
C VAL A 36 -10.09 0.03 -8.06
N CYS A 37 -9.65 0.88 -8.98
CA CYS A 37 -9.55 2.32 -8.76
C CYS A 37 -10.79 3.12 -9.19
N ARG A 38 -11.84 2.46 -9.73
CA ARG A 38 -12.98 3.12 -10.39
C ARG A 38 -13.62 4.23 -9.55
N ASN A 39 -13.84 3.96 -8.27
CA ASN A 39 -14.45 4.89 -7.32
C ASN A 39 -13.48 5.34 -6.21
N ALA A 40 -12.19 4.99 -6.35
CA ALA A 40 -11.19 5.31 -5.35
C ALA A 40 -10.73 6.76 -5.52
N ARG A 41 -10.72 7.52 -4.43
CA ARG A 41 -10.12 8.85 -4.36
C ARG A 41 -8.74 8.80 -3.73
N ARG A 42 -8.50 7.84 -2.84
CA ARG A 42 -7.23 7.68 -2.14
C ARG A 42 -6.78 6.24 -2.15
N ILE A 43 -5.64 6.00 -2.79
CA ILE A 43 -5.04 4.68 -2.88
C ILE A 43 -3.63 4.66 -2.29
N ALA A 44 -3.18 3.47 -1.92
CA ALA A 44 -1.81 3.21 -1.53
C ALA A 44 -1.12 2.33 -2.56
N VAL A 45 0.14 2.61 -2.89
CA VAL A 45 0.98 1.79 -3.76
C VAL A 45 2.16 1.27 -2.95
N MET A 46 2.29 -0.04 -2.84
CA MET A 46 3.47 -0.68 -2.24
C MET A 46 4.48 -0.99 -3.34
N GLU A 47 5.55 -0.21 -3.39
CA GLU A 47 6.67 -0.46 -4.28
C GLU A 47 7.65 -1.44 -3.64
N ASN A 48 7.67 -2.65 -4.22
CA ASN A 48 8.71 -3.66 -3.98
C ASN A 48 8.89 -4.02 -2.50
N ILE A 49 7.87 -3.85 -1.66
CA ILE A 49 7.90 -4.23 -0.24
C ILE A 49 7.90 -5.75 -0.15
N VAL A 50 9.04 -6.35 0.21
CA VAL A 50 9.21 -7.81 0.28
C VAL A 50 9.01 -8.39 1.69
N ASP A 51 9.14 -7.57 2.75
CA ASP A 51 8.84 -8.05 4.10
C ASP A 51 7.33 -8.25 4.28
N HIS A 52 6.93 -9.50 4.48
CA HIS A 52 5.54 -9.88 4.63
C HIS A 52 4.88 -9.32 5.89
N THR A 53 5.66 -8.92 6.91
CA THR A 53 5.11 -8.25 8.10
C THR A 53 4.66 -6.84 7.72
N ASN A 54 5.50 -6.10 6.99
CA ASN A 54 5.18 -4.77 6.47
C ASN A 54 4.02 -4.79 5.48
N VAL A 55 4.00 -5.73 4.53
CA VAL A 55 2.85 -5.89 3.61
C VAL A 55 1.56 -6.09 4.40
N GLY A 56 1.55 -7.03 5.36
CA GLY A 56 0.36 -7.29 6.17
C GLY A 56 -0.04 -6.09 7.04
N ALA A 57 0.92 -5.41 7.65
CA ALA A 57 0.66 -4.25 8.50
C ALA A 57 0.13 -3.06 7.71
N LEU A 58 0.70 -2.75 6.54
CA LEU A 58 0.22 -1.69 5.66
C LEU A 58 -1.19 -2.00 5.14
N MET A 59 -1.48 -3.23 4.73
CA MET A 59 -2.85 -3.65 4.35
C MET A 59 -3.86 -3.44 5.47
N ARG A 60 -3.44 -3.68 6.73
CA ARG A 60 -4.29 -3.41 7.91
C ARG A 60 -4.50 -1.94 8.16
N SER A 61 -3.43 -1.14 8.10
CA SER A 61 -3.52 0.31 8.25
C SER A 61 -4.38 0.92 7.15
N ALA A 62 -4.20 0.50 5.90
CA ALA A 62 -4.99 0.97 4.76
C ALA A 62 -6.49 0.70 4.96
N ALA A 63 -6.85 -0.54 5.31
CA ALA A 63 -8.23 -0.90 5.59
C ALA A 63 -8.81 -0.15 6.80
N ALA A 64 -8.03 0.03 7.87
CA ALA A 64 -8.49 0.66 9.10
C ALA A 64 -8.60 2.19 9.01
N LEU A 65 -7.82 2.82 8.13
CA LEU A 65 -7.68 4.27 8.02
C LEU A 65 -8.34 4.84 6.76
N GLY A 66 -9.21 4.06 6.10
CA GLY A 66 -10.09 4.53 5.02
C GLY A 66 -9.38 4.74 3.67
N VAL A 67 -8.34 3.95 3.37
CA VAL A 67 -7.78 3.90 2.01
C VAL A 67 -8.74 3.08 1.15
N ASP A 68 -9.05 3.55 -0.05
CA ASP A 68 -10.07 2.95 -0.91
C ASP A 68 -9.56 1.69 -1.61
N ALA A 69 -8.27 1.67 -1.96
CA ALA A 69 -7.62 0.52 -2.57
C ALA A 69 -6.11 0.50 -2.36
N VAL A 70 -5.53 -0.69 -2.50
CA VAL A 70 -4.08 -0.91 -2.48
C VAL A 70 -3.60 -1.49 -3.81
N LEU A 71 -2.52 -0.93 -4.36
CA LEU A 71 -1.81 -1.51 -5.48
C LEU A 71 -0.46 -2.03 -5.00
N VAL A 72 -0.05 -3.20 -5.49
CA VAL A 72 1.28 -3.77 -5.23
C VAL A 72 2.04 -3.83 -6.54
N THR A 73 3.29 -3.36 -6.58
CA THR A 73 4.13 -3.45 -7.80
C THR A 73 4.55 -4.89 -8.08
N PRO A 74 4.97 -5.25 -9.30
CA PRO A 74 5.23 -6.65 -9.68
C PRO A 74 6.18 -7.40 -8.72
N SER A 75 7.21 -6.72 -8.21
CA SER A 75 8.19 -7.32 -7.28
C SER A 75 7.81 -7.21 -5.80
N CYS A 76 6.65 -6.63 -5.47
CA CYS A 76 6.15 -6.55 -4.09
C CYS A 76 5.63 -7.91 -3.61
N GLY A 77 5.91 -8.23 -2.34
CA GLY A 77 5.43 -9.43 -1.66
C GLY A 77 3.92 -9.59 -1.76
N ASP A 78 3.47 -10.84 -1.87
CA ASP A 78 2.06 -11.15 -2.08
C ASP A 78 1.23 -10.90 -0.79
N PRO A 79 0.18 -10.04 -0.83
CA PRO A 79 -0.70 -9.84 0.33
C PRO A 79 -1.37 -11.11 0.86
N LEU A 80 -1.55 -12.14 0.01
CA LEU A 80 -2.10 -13.45 0.41
C LEU A 80 -1.04 -14.40 0.97
N TYR A 81 0.24 -13.99 1.03
CA TYR A 81 1.23 -14.78 1.72
C TYR A 81 0.81 -14.98 3.17
N ARG A 82 0.96 -16.21 3.69
CA ARG A 82 0.45 -16.62 5.01
C ARG A 82 0.80 -15.65 6.15
N ARG A 83 2.00 -15.06 6.11
CA ARG A 83 2.47 -14.11 7.14
C ARG A 83 1.80 -12.75 6.97
N ALA A 84 1.67 -12.23 5.75
CA ALA A 84 0.97 -10.98 5.46
C ALA A 84 -0.52 -11.09 5.81
N ALA A 85 -1.20 -12.16 5.38
CA ALA A 85 -2.59 -12.42 5.72
C ALA A 85 -2.80 -12.51 7.25
N ARG A 86 -1.90 -13.17 7.98
CA ARG A 86 -1.96 -13.25 9.45
C ARG A 86 -1.73 -11.90 10.12
N VAL A 87 -0.70 -11.16 9.72
CA VAL A 87 -0.33 -9.85 10.33
C VAL A 87 -1.42 -8.80 10.04
N SER A 88 -2.02 -8.86 8.86
CA SER A 88 -3.15 -8.01 8.51
C SER A 88 -4.41 -8.26 9.33
N MET A 89 -4.46 -9.36 10.09
CA MET A 89 -5.67 -9.81 10.79
C MET A 89 -6.84 -10.06 9.84
N GLY A 90 -6.56 -10.46 8.59
CA GLY A 90 -7.55 -10.77 7.57
C GLY A 90 -8.06 -9.56 6.78
N THR A 91 -7.58 -8.34 7.06
CA THR A 91 -7.99 -7.14 6.30
C THR A 91 -7.54 -7.19 4.83
N VAL A 92 -6.60 -8.07 4.47
CA VAL A 92 -6.25 -8.38 3.06
C VAL A 92 -7.44 -8.87 2.22
N PHE A 93 -8.53 -9.29 2.87
CA PHE A 93 -9.79 -9.68 2.22
C PHE A 93 -10.87 -8.59 2.30
N GLN A 94 -10.60 -7.47 2.97
CA GLN A 94 -11.56 -6.39 3.22
C GLN A 94 -11.31 -5.17 2.35
N ILE A 95 -10.04 -4.83 2.10
CA ILE A 95 -9.67 -3.73 1.21
C ILE A 95 -9.46 -4.24 -0.22
N PRO A 96 -10.03 -3.59 -1.26
CA PRO A 96 -9.73 -3.90 -2.65
C PRO A 96 -8.23 -3.75 -2.95
N TRP A 97 -7.64 -4.72 -3.63
CA TRP A 97 -6.27 -4.59 -4.09
C TRP A 97 -5.99 -5.39 -5.36
N THR A 98 -4.99 -4.94 -6.11
CA THR A 98 -4.48 -5.65 -7.30
C THR A 98 -2.99 -5.39 -7.49
N ARG A 99 -2.42 -6.03 -8.51
CA ARG A 99 -1.02 -5.89 -8.91
C ARG A 99 -0.92 -5.04 -10.17
N ILE A 100 -0.41 -3.83 -10.02
CA ILE A 100 -0.18 -2.92 -11.16
C ILE A 100 0.94 -3.49 -12.04
N GLY A 101 0.68 -3.60 -13.35
CA GLY A 101 1.58 -4.27 -14.29
C GLY A 101 1.57 -5.81 -14.26
N GLY A 102 0.74 -6.44 -13.42
CA GLY A 102 0.71 -7.88 -13.26
C GLY A 102 2.09 -8.45 -12.92
N ASP A 103 2.55 -9.44 -13.68
CA ASP A 103 3.86 -10.07 -13.46
C ASP A 103 5.01 -9.37 -14.25
N ASN A 104 4.72 -8.31 -15.01
CA ASN A 104 5.74 -7.58 -15.78
C ASN A 104 6.54 -6.61 -14.90
N THR A 105 7.70 -7.05 -14.42
CA THR A 105 8.59 -6.25 -13.56
C THR A 105 9.09 -4.94 -14.16
N HIS A 106 9.02 -4.78 -15.49
CA HIS A 106 9.43 -3.54 -16.16
C HIS A 106 8.31 -2.50 -16.25
N TYR A 107 7.07 -2.86 -15.92
CA TYR A 107 5.92 -1.95 -15.98
C TYR A 107 6.00 -0.82 -14.94
N TRP A 108 6.72 -1.05 -13.85
CA TRP A 108 6.89 -0.08 -12.79
C TRP A 108 8.33 0.48 -12.81
N PRO A 109 8.56 1.79 -12.62
CA PRO A 109 7.55 2.82 -12.28
C PRO A 109 6.90 3.55 -13.45
N VAL A 110 7.48 3.57 -14.65
CA VAL A 110 7.10 4.53 -15.70
C VAL A 110 5.66 4.31 -16.19
N GLU A 111 5.34 3.11 -16.67
CA GLU A 111 4.02 2.80 -17.21
C GLU A 111 2.95 2.78 -16.12
N GLY A 112 3.31 2.32 -14.92
CA GLY A 112 2.42 2.33 -13.75
C GLY A 112 2.05 3.73 -13.27
N LEU A 113 3.02 4.65 -13.15
CA LEU A 113 2.73 6.05 -12.80
C LEU A 113 1.92 6.74 -13.89
N ALA A 114 2.25 6.50 -15.16
CA ALA A 114 1.45 7.02 -16.28
C ALA A 114 0.02 6.49 -16.28
N GLU A 115 -0.21 5.23 -15.89
CA GLU A 115 -1.55 4.67 -15.69
C GLU A 115 -2.31 5.37 -14.56
N LEU A 116 -1.67 5.62 -13.41
CA LEU A 116 -2.28 6.34 -12.29
C LEU A 116 -2.67 7.78 -12.68
N ASN A 117 -1.79 8.46 -13.42
CA ASN A 117 -2.06 9.82 -13.91
C ASN A 117 -3.24 9.85 -14.90
N ARG A 118 -3.34 8.86 -15.81
CA ARG A 118 -4.52 8.71 -16.70
C ARG A 118 -5.81 8.45 -15.93
N LEU A 119 -5.74 7.80 -14.77
CA LEU A 119 -6.86 7.58 -13.86
C LEU A 119 -7.15 8.81 -12.96
N GLY A 120 -6.42 9.91 -13.16
CA GLY A 120 -6.62 11.19 -12.49
C GLY A 120 -6.02 11.27 -11.08
N PHE A 121 -5.16 10.33 -10.69
CA PHE A 121 -4.46 10.41 -9.41
C PHE A 121 -3.26 11.33 -9.51
N THR A 122 -3.08 12.20 -8.52
CA THR A 122 -1.80 12.79 -8.19
C THR A 122 -0.98 11.77 -7.41
N THR A 123 0.21 11.48 -7.91
CA THR A 123 1.14 10.51 -7.31
C THR A 123 2.06 11.20 -6.31
N ALA A 124 2.10 10.68 -5.08
CA ALA A 124 2.90 11.20 -3.98
C ALA A 124 3.90 10.15 -3.51
N ALA A 125 5.16 10.31 -3.90
CA ALA A 125 6.28 9.49 -3.45
C ALA A 125 6.64 9.83 -2.00
N MET A 126 6.47 8.88 -1.08
CA MET A 126 6.85 9.06 0.32
C MET A 126 8.35 8.83 0.49
N ALA A 127 9.14 9.88 0.29
CA ALA A 127 10.61 9.88 0.34
C ALA A 127 11.15 11.18 0.93
N LEU A 128 12.44 11.16 1.29
CA LEU A 128 13.16 12.32 1.82
C LEU A 128 14.10 12.87 0.74
N GLU A 129 13.67 13.95 0.08
CA GLU A 129 14.45 14.70 -0.91
C GLU A 129 14.50 16.18 -0.52
N ASP A 130 15.49 16.93 -1.04
CA ASP A 130 15.67 18.36 -0.74
C ASP A 130 14.46 19.22 -1.14
N ASP A 131 13.74 18.81 -2.19
CA ASP A 131 12.55 19.50 -2.72
C ASP A 131 11.22 18.93 -2.19
N SER A 132 11.26 18.01 -1.23
CA SER A 132 10.06 17.36 -0.69
C SER A 132 9.16 18.31 0.10
N ILE A 133 7.87 18.30 -0.23
CA ILE A 133 6.85 18.99 0.57
C ILE A 133 6.58 18.21 1.86
N SER A 134 6.12 18.90 2.91
CA SER A 134 5.71 18.22 4.13
C SER A 134 4.37 17.50 3.94
N LEU A 135 4.14 16.46 4.75
CA LEU A 135 2.84 15.82 4.84
C LEU A 135 1.71 16.82 5.18
N ASP A 136 1.99 17.85 5.98
CA ASP A 136 1.01 18.90 6.30
C ASP A 136 0.64 19.74 5.08
N GLU A 137 1.61 20.04 4.22
CA GLU A 137 1.38 20.74 2.95
C GLU A 137 0.58 19.87 1.97
N LEU A 138 0.83 18.56 1.93
CA LEU A 138 -0.01 17.62 1.18
C LEU A 138 -1.46 17.65 1.69
N VAL A 139 -1.67 17.60 3.02
CA VAL A 139 -3.01 17.66 3.63
C VAL A 139 -3.72 18.96 3.28
N ARG A 140 -3.03 20.12 3.34
CA ARG A 140 -3.59 21.40 2.92
C ARG A 140 -4.13 21.35 1.49
N ARG A 141 -3.39 20.74 0.55
CA ARG A 141 -3.81 20.61 -0.85
C ARG A 141 -5.03 19.70 -1.05
N LEU A 142 -5.16 18.66 -0.22
CA LEU A 142 -6.36 17.81 -0.22
C LEU A 142 -7.59 18.56 0.32
N ASP A 143 -7.41 19.38 1.35
CA ASP A 143 -8.48 20.14 2.01
C ASP A 143 -8.88 21.43 1.26
N ASN A 144 -8.08 21.87 0.28
CA ASN A 144 -8.40 23.04 -0.53
C ASN A 144 -9.71 22.83 -1.31
N GLY A 145 -10.43 23.93 -1.58
CA GLY A 145 -11.60 23.88 -2.46
C GLY A 145 -11.21 23.54 -3.91
N ALA A 146 -12.14 22.96 -4.67
CA ALA A 146 -11.90 22.50 -6.04
C ALA A 146 -11.41 23.59 -7.01
N ASP A 147 -11.65 24.86 -6.71
CA ASP A 147 -11.18 26.01 -7.51
C ASP A 147 -9.73 26.41 -7.22
N ALA A 148 -9.10 25.84 -6.19
CA ALA A 148 -7.70 26.14 -5.85
C ALA A 148 -6.75 25.48 -6.87
N PRO A 149 -5.71 26.21 -7.34
CA PRO A 149 -4.83 25.73 -8.41
C PRO A 149 -3.99 24.51 -8.02
N ASP A 150 -3.84 24.25 -6.73
CA ASP A 150 -3.06 23.16 -6.16
C ASP A 150 -3.94 22.09 -5.47
N HIS A 151 -5.27 22.14 -5.69
CA HIS A 151 -6.18 21.14 -5.14
C HIS A 151 -5.90 19.75 -5.70
N ILE A 152 -5.87 18.76 -4.81
CA ILE A 152 -5.69 17.35 -5.17
C ILE A 152 -7.00 16.60 -4.96
N GLU A 153 -7.65 16.25 -6.07
CA GLU A 153 -8.94 15.54 -6.06
C GLU A 153 -8.78 14.04 -5.77
N LYS A 154 -7.74 13.40 -6.35
CA LYS A 154 -7.42 11.98 -6.14
C LYS A 154 -5.93 11.81 -5.82
N LEU A 155 -5.61 11.00 -4.84
CA LEU A 155 -4.25 10.80 -4.32
C LEU A 155 -3.81 9.33 -4.39
N ALA A 156 -2.62 9.10 -4.92
CA ALA A 156 -1.93 7.82 -4.85
C ALA A 156 -0.65 7.97 -4.00
N LEU A 157 -0.67 7.45 -2.77
CA LEU A 157 0.49 7.45 -1.86
C LEU A 157 1.39 6.26 -2.17
N ILE A 158 2.67 6.49 -2.47
CA ILE A 158 3.61 5.45 -2.87
C ILE A 158 4.63 5.23 -1.77
N PHE A 159 4.79 3.97 -1.34
CA PHE A 159 5.67 3.56 -0.25
C PHE A 159 6.70 2.55 -0.74
N GLY A 160 7.96 2.79 -0.41
CA GLY A 160 9.08 1.94 -0.80
C GLY A 160 9.40 0.82 0.20
N THR A 161 10.33 -0.04 -0.19
CA THR A 161 10.84 -1.10 0.67
C THR A 161 11.74 -0.56 1.78
N GLU A 162 11.99 -1.37 2.81
CA GLU A 162 13.02 -1.06 3.81
C GLU A 162 14.41 -1.03 3.16
N GLY A 163 15.29 -0.16 3.68
CA GLY A 163 16.64 0.05 3.17
C GLY A 163 16.68 1.17 2.14
N ASP A 164 16.56 0.82 0.86
CA ASP A 164 16.71 1.76 -0.26
C ASP A 164 15.49 2.69 -0.45
N GLY A 165 14.37 2.41 0.22
CA GLY A 165 13.16 3.21 0.08
C GLY A 165 12.51 3.04 -1.29
N LEU A 166 12.10 4.18 -1.89
CA LEU A 166 11.60 4.23 -3.26
C LEU A 166 12.74 4.31 -4.25
N SER A 167 12.56 3.72 -5.43
CA SER A 167 13.52 3.85 -6.52
C SER A 167 13.63 5.32 -6.95
N HIS A 168 14.85 5.75 -7.30
CA HIS A 168 15.10 7.09 -7.85
C HIS A 168 14.21 7.39 -9.06
N ARG A 169 13.91 6.37 -9.87
CA ARG A 169 13.01 6.51 -11.03
C ARG A 169 11.58 6.82 -10.57
N THR A 170 11.12 6.21 -9.50
CA THR A 170 9.78 6.48 -8.95
C THR A 170 9.69 7.90 -8.42
N ILE A 171 10.68 8.33 -7.64
CA ILE A 171 10.76 9.68 -7.09
C ILE A 171 10.78 10.71 -8.24
N ALA A 172 11.63 10.50 -9.25
CA ALA A 172 11.76 11.41 -10.38
C ALA A 172 10.54 11.47 -11.31
N HIS A 173 9.65 10.48 -11.28
CA HIS A 173 8.46 10.41 -12.13
C HIS A 173 7.14 10.65 -11.38
N ALA A 174 7.17 10.71 -10.05
CA ALA A 174 6.00 11.06 -9.24
C ALA A 174 5.71 12.56 -9.35
N ASP A 175 4.45 12.95 -9.21
CA ASP A 175 4.05 14.36 -9.28
C ASP A 175 4.54 15.15 -8.06
N LEU A 176 4.63 14.49 -6.91
CA LEU A 176 5.07 15.06 -5.64
C LEU A 176 6.03 14.10 -4.92
N THR A 177 7.06 14.67 -4.29
CA THR A 177 7.81 14.00 -3.23
C THR A 177 7.35 14.55 -1.88
N VAL A 178 6.96 13.66 -0.97
CA VAL A 178 6.34 14.03 0.30
C VAL A 178 7.11 13.39 1.46
N ARG A 179 7.51 14.22 2.42
CA ARG A 179 8.17 13.77 3.66
C ARG A 179 7.27 13.91 4.87
N ILE A 180 7.44 13.00 5.82
CA ILE A 180 6.91 13.16 7.17
C ILE A 180 7.94 13.99 7.96
N PRO A 181 7.57 15.16 8.51
CA PRO A 181 8.49 15.92 9.36
C PRO A 181 8.95 15.08 10.56
N MET A 182 10.26 14.89 10.69
CA MET A 182 10.87 14.15 11.79
C MET A 182 11.58 15.08 12.77
N SER A 183 11.93 14.56 13.94
CA SER A 183 12.64 15.30 15.00
C SER A 183 13.77 14.45 15.58
N HIS A 184 14.66 15.09 16.33
CA HIS A 184 15.77 14.44 17.05
C HIS A 184 16.76 13.64 16.17
N GLY A 185 16.94 14.05 14.91
CA GLY A 185 17.91 13.42 14.00
C GLY A 185 17.49 12.03 13.52
N VAL A 186 16.19 11.71 13.57
CA VAL A 186 15.62 10.51 12.95
C VAL A 186 15.25 10.84 11.51
N ASP A 187 15.77 10.07 10.55
CA ASP A 187 15.56 10.37 9.12
C ASP A 187 14.35 9.61 8.52
N SER A 188 13.96 8.48 9.11
CA SER A 188 12.89 7.65 8.56
C SER A 188 12.16 6.81 9.62
N LEU A 189 10.99 6.32 9.23
CA LEU A 189 10.20 5.34 9.97
C LEU A 189 10.12 4.05 9.17
N ASN A 190 9.89 2.94 9.87
CA ASN A 190 9.45 1.71 9.21
C ASN A 190 8.20 1.96 8.35
N VAL A 191 8.12 1.29 7.19
CA VAL A 191 7.08 1.55 6.20
C VAL A 191 5.65 1.32 6.71
N ALA A 192 5.44 0.40 7.65
CA ALA A 192 4.13 0.21 8.26
C ALA A 192 3.72 1.39 9.16
N ALA A 193 4.69 2.01 9.85
CA ALA A 193 4.46 3.19 10.67
C ALA A 193 4.26 4.46 9.81
N SER A 194 5.12 4.68 8.81
CA SER A 194 4.99 5.85 7.93
C SER A 194 3.69 5.81 7.12
N SER A 195 3.29 4.64 6.62
CA SER A 195 2.00 4.48 5.94
C SER A 195 0.82 4.72 6.87
N ALA A 196 0.84 4.24 8.11
CA ALA A 196 -0.22 4.53 9.08
C ALA A 196 -0.34 6.04 9.37
N VAL A 197 0.78 6.75 9.52
CA VAL A 197 0.78 8.22 9.70
C VAL A 197 0.21 8.91 8.47
N ALA A 198 0.69 8.58 7.27
CA ALA A 198 0.21 9.18 6.03
C ALA A 198 -1.28 8.91 5.82
N PHE A 199 -1.77 7.69 6.06
CA PHE A 199 -3.19 7.36 5.93
C PHE A 199 -4.05 8.06 6.97
N TYR A 200 -3.56 8.23 8.20
CA TYR A 200 -4.30 8.97 9.21
C TYR A 200 -4.39 10.46 8.87
N SER A 201 -3.28 11.08 8.47
CA SER A 201 -3.24 12.52 8.18
C SER A 201 -4.00 12.90 6.91
N THR A 202 -3.97 12.06 5.88
CA THR A 202 -4.65 12.31 4.59
C THR A 202 -6.10 11.85 4.55
N ARG A 203 -6.71 11.57 5.71
CA ARG A 203 -8.14 11.28 5.77
C ARG A 203 -8.90 12.58 5.45
N VAL A 204 -9.77 12.55 4.45
CA VAL A 204 -10.59 13.71 4.10
C VAL A 204 -11.73 13.82 5.12
N HIS A 205 -12.01 15.05 5.57
CA HIS A 205 -13.14 15.38 6.45
C HIS A 205 -14.32 15.93 5.66
#